data_AF-A0A833XV77-F1
#
_entry.id   AF-A0A833XV77-F1
#
_cell.length_a   1.000
_cell.length_b   1.000
_cell.length_c   1.000
_cell.angle_alpha   90.00
_cell.angle_beta   90.00
_cell.angle_gamma   90.00
#
_symmetry.space_group_name_H-M   'P 1'
#
loop_
_entity.id
_entity.type
_entity.pdbx_description
1 polymer ?
#
loop_
_entity_poly.entity_id
_entity_poly.type
_entity_poly.pdbx_seq_one_letter_code
_entity_poly.pdbx_strand_id
1 'polypeptide(L)'
;MYECMKQRVEKVLEKGKVGEEYITEELERKAFSKWADHGFTRQDHPTVIQVLLESCKNKDATSHLMPSLIYVSREKSRTSSHNFKAGALNVMVSLISSIYTKMLHNVSSS
;
A
#
# COMPACT_ATOMS: atom_id res chain seq x y z
N MET A 1 -4.11 23.99 2.28
CA MET A 1 -4.26 22.53 2.41
C MET A 1 -3.31 21.78 1.46
N TYR A 2 -3.34 22.06 0.16
CA TYR A 2 -2.40 21.50 -0.82
C TYR A 2 -0.92 21.82 -0.52
N GLU A 3 -0.59 23.08 -0.25
CA GLU A 3 0.80 23.50 -0.01
C GLU A 3 1.45 22.79 1.19
N CYS A 4 0.72 22.62 2.29
CA CYS A 4 1.24 21.88 3.45
C CYS A 4 1.51 20.40 3.12
N MET A 5 0.62 19.76 2.34
CA MET A 5 0.83 18.38 1.87
C MET A 5 2.04 18.29 0.95
N LYS A 6 2.17 19.23 0.01
CA LYS A 6 3.30 19.30 -0.92
C LYS A 6 4.63 19.43 -0.18
N GLN A 7 4.73 20.38 0.75
CA GLN A 7 5.93 20.58 1.58
C GLN A 7 6.28 19.32 2.39
N ARG A 8 5.28 18.62 2.94
CA ARG A 8 5.49 17.35 3.64
C ARG A 8 6.07 16.29 2.70
N VAL A 9 5.55 16.15 1.49
CA VAL A 9 6.06 15.20 0.49
C VAL A 9 7.48 15.54 0.08
N GLU A 10 7.78 16.81 -0.21
CA GLU A 10 9.12 17.27 -0.58
C GLU A 10 10.15 16.98 0.52
N LYS A 11 9.81 17.27 1.78
CA LYS A 11 10.69 16.98 2.93
C LYS A 11 10.96 15.48 3.12
N VAL A 12 9.96 14.63 2.86
CA VAL A 12 10.12 13.16 2.92
C VAL A 12 11.01 12.67 1.77
N LEU A 13 10.88 13.25 0.58
CA LEU A 13 11.73 12.93 -0.57
C LEU A 13 13.19 13.29 -0.31
N GLU A 14 13.46 14.45 0.29
CA GLU A 14 14.82 14.87 0.66
C GLU A 14 15.44 13.99 1.75
N LYS A 15 14.67 13.63 2.78
CA LYS A 15 15.13 12.76 3.87
C LYS A 15 15.27 11.29 3.45
N GLY A 16 14.63 10.87 2.37
CA GLY A 16 14.56 9.47 1.91
C GLY A 16 13.78 8.54 2.85
N LYS A 17 13.16 9.07 3.91
CA LYS A 17 12.35 8.32 4.87
C LYS A 17 11.26 9.21 5.46
N VAL A 18 10.15 8.59 5.84
CA VAL A 18 9.09 9.28 6.57
C VAL A 18 9.60 9.54 8.00
N GLY A 19 9.68 10.81 8.39
CA GLY A 19 10.06 11.19 9.74
C GLY A 19 9.00 10.78 10.76
N GLU A 20 9.40 10.44 11.99
CA GLU A 20 8.46 10.05 13.05
C GLU A 20 7.43 11.14 13.34
N GLU A 21 7.76 12.41 13.07
CA GLU A 21 6.84 13.55 13.21
C GLU A 21 5.57 13.45 12.34
N TYR A 22 5.58 12.56 11.34
CA TYR A 22 4.51 12.37 10.37
C TYR A 22 3.78 11.03 10.52
N ILE A 23 4.21 10.18 11.45
CA ILE A 23 3.62 8.85 11.67
C ILE A 23 2.68 8.96 12.87
N THR A 24 1.38 8.93 12.60
CA THR A 24 0.34 9.13 13.61
C THR A 24 -0.10 7.83 14.24
N GLU A 25 -0.14 6.74 13.47
CA GLU A 25 -0.64 5.45 13.94
C GLU A 25 0.48 4.42 14.11
N GLU A 26 0.31 3.50 15.06
CA GLU A 26 1.22 2.36 15.24
C GLU A 26 1.22 1.44 14.02
N LEU A 27 0.07 1.33 13.34
CA LEU A 27 -0.06 0.56 12.10
C LEU A 27 0.79 1.17 10.98
N GLU A 28 0.81 2.50 10.85
CA GLU A 28 1.67 3.22 9.91
C GLU A 28 3.15 2.99 10.25
N ARG A 29 3.51 3.06 11.54
CA ARG A 29 4.88 2.80 12.00
C ARG A 29 5.35 1.39 11.63
N LYS A 30 4.51 0.37 11.88
CA LYS A 30 4.78 -1.03 11.55
C LYS A 30 4.78 -1.29 10.03
N ALA A 31 4.03 -0.49 9.27
CA ALA A 31 4.11 -0.55 7.82
C ALA A 31 5.45 0.02 7.35
N PHE A 32 5.78 1.27 7.71
CA PHE A 32 7.01 1.94 7.28
C PHE A 32 8.29 1.23 7.76
N SER A 33 8.26 0.54 8.90
CA SER A 33 9.40 -0.26 9.37
C SER A 33 9.81 -1.35 8.37
N LYS A 34 8.89 -1.87 7.55
CA LYS A 34 9.21 -2.85 6.48
C LYS A 34 10.19 -2.30 5.45
N TRP A 35 10.17 -0.99 5.21
CA TRP A 35 11.05 -0.31 4.27
C TRP A 35 12.28 0.31 4.95
N ALA A 36 12.26 0.45 6.27
CA ALA A 36 13.39 0.95 7.05
C ALA A 36 14.44 -0.14 7.34
N ASP A 37 14.10 -1.42 7.09
CA ASP A 37 15.00 -2.54 7.34
C ASP A 37 16.18 -2.53 6.35
N HIS A 38 17.38 -2.85 6.84
CA HIS A 38 18.65 -2.70 6.10
C HIS A 38 18.78 -3.63 4.87
N GLY A 39 17.82 -4.52 4.65
CA GLY A 39 17.75 -5.42 3.50
C GLY A 39 16.78 -4.99 2.39
N PHE A 40 15.96 -3.95 2.58
CA PHE A 40 14.96 -3.56 1.59
C PHE A 40 15.58 -2.70 0.49
N THR A 41 15.82 -3.28 -0.68
CA THR A 41 16.32 -2.58 -1.86
C THR A 41 15.36 -2.73 -3.03
N ARG A 42 15.42 -1.83 -4.04
CA ARG A 42 14.60 -1.95 -5.27
C ARG A 42 14.82 -3.27 -6.04
N GLN A 43 15.87 -4.02 -5.73
CA GLN A 43 16.19 -5.29 -6.38
C GLN A 43 15.98 -6.50 -5.46
N ASP A 44 15.83 -6.26 -4.17
CA ASP A 44 15.70 -7.30 -3.15
C ASP A 44 14.72 -6.81 -2.10
N HIS A 45 13.48 -7.24 -2.22
CA HIS A 45 12.43 -6.94 -1.26
C HIS A 45 11.35 -8.00 -1.28
N PRO A 46 10.76 -8.35 -0.12
CA PRO A 46 9.64 -9.28 -0.07
C PRO A 46 8.38 -8.68 -0.70
N THR A 47 7.35 -9.51 -0.90
CA THR A 47 6.03 -9.03 -1.31
C THR A 47 5.45 -8.13 -0.22
N VAL A 48 5.00 -6.93 -0.61
CA VAL A 48 4.34 -5.98 0.30
C VAL A 48 2.94 -5.66 -0.20
N ILE A 49 1.95 -5.91 0.65
CA ILE A 49 0.55 -5.53 0.42
C ILE A 49 0.14 -4.65 1.60
N GLN A 50 -0.35 -3.44 1.31
CA GLN A 50 -0.80 -2.49 2.33
C GLN A 50 -2.10 -1.83 1.88
N VAL A 51 -3.09 -1.75 2.77
CA VAL A 51 -4.32 -0.99 2.56
C VAL A 51 -4.10 0.41 3.10
N LEU A 52 -4.16 1.42 2.22
CA LEU A 52 -3.95 2.84 2.54
C LEU A 52 -5.27 3.55 2.80
N LEU A 53 -6.30 3.21 2.04
CA LEU A 53 -7.68 3.64 2.28
C LEU A 53 -8.56 2.40 2.29
N GLU A 54 -9.41 2.31 3.28
CA GLU A 54 -10.41 1.26 3.40
C GLU A 54 -11.80 1.89 3.30
N SER A 55 -12.60 1.42 2.34
CA SER A 55 -13.89 2.04 1.99
C SER A 55 -14.97 1.95 3.06
N CYS A 56 -14.80 1.09 4.06
CA CYS A 56 -15.72 1.02 5.19
C CYS A 56 -15.33 1.95 6.35
N LYS A 57 -14.10 2.50 6.35
CA LYS A 57 -13.59 3.32 7.46
C LYS A 57 -13.29 4.76 7.07
N ASN A 58 -12.88 5.01 5.83
CA ASN A 58 -12.41 6.31 5.39
C ASN A 58 -13.53 7.08 4.70
N LYS A 59 -13.78 8.29 5.18
CA LYS A 59 -14.78 9.22 4.63
C LYS A 59 -14.11 10.46 4.08
N ASP A 60 -14.66 11.00 3.00
CA ASP A 60 -14.24 12.28 2.43
C ASP A 60 -14.70 13.47 3.31
N ALA A 61 -14.33 14.68 2.91
CA ALA A 61 -14.72 15.91 3.60
C ALA A 61 -16.26 16.14 3.63
N THR A 62 -17.01 15.42 2.79
CA THR A 62 -18.47 15.46 2.68
C THR A 62 -19.11 14.25 3.39
N SER A 63 -18.34 13.48 4.16
CA SER A 63 -18.76 12.27 4.87
C SER A 63 -19.21 11.10 3.97
N HIS A 64 -18.85 11.10 2.67
CA HIS A 64 -19.05 9.95 1.78
C HIS A 64 -17.90 8.95 1.92
N LEU A 65 -18.21 7.66 1.76
CA LEU A 65 -17.21 6.60 1.80
C LEU A 65 -16.21 6.77 0.64
N MET A 66 -14.92 6.75 0.96
CA MET A 66 -13.87 6.80 -0.05
C MET A 66 -13.64 5.40 -0.66
N PRO A 67 -13.28 5.29 -1.94
CA PRO A 67 -12.85 4.02 -2.50
C PRO A 67 -11.59 3.50 -1.79
N SER A 68 -11.48 2.17 -1.71
CA SER A 68 -10.31 1.53 -1.10
C SER A 68 -9.06 1.72 -1.96
N LEU A 69 -7.95 2.09 -1.34
CA LEU A 69 -6.64 2.24 -1.97
C LEU A 69 -5.71 1.18 -1.40
N ILE A 70 -5.21 0.29 -2.27
CA ILE A 70 -4.31 -0.81 -1.88
C ILE A 70 -2.98 -0.63 -2.62
N TYR A 71 -1.89 -0.59 -1.88
CA TYR A 71 -0.54 -0.63 -2.40
C TYR A 71 -0.06 -2.07 -2.48
N VAL A 72 0.45 -2.47 -3.64
CA VAL A 72 0.98 -3.80 -3.89
C VAL A 72 2.35 -3.67 -4.53
N SER A 73 3.35 -4.26 -3.88
CA SER A 73 4.70 -4.46 -4.40
C SER A 73 4.99 -5.96 -4.43
N ARG A 74 5.35 -6.48 -5.60
CA ARG A 74 5.71 -7.90 -5.76
C ARG A 74 7.07 -8.17 -5.15
N GLU A 75 7.29 -9.37 -4.62
CA GLU A 75 8.64 -9.78 -4.26
C GLU A 75 9.60 -9.62 -5.44
N LYS A 76 10.80 -9.14 -5.13
CA LYS A 76 11.90 -9.08 -6.07
C LYS A 76 13.14 -9.61 -5.36
N SER A 77 13.89 -10.45 -6.05
CA SER A 77 15.14 -11.01 -5.54
C SER A 77 16.17 -10.98 -6.66
N ARG A 78 17.44 -10.81 -6.28
CA ARG A 78 18.56 -10.76 -7.23
C ARG A 78 18.79 -12.11 -7.95
N THR A 79 18.29 -13.21 -7.41
CA THR A 79 18.50 -14.57 -7.91
C THR A 79 17.44 -15.07 -8.88
N SER A 80 16.31 -14.36 -9.03
CA SER A 80 15.19 -14.77 -9.88
C SER A 80 14.93 -13.78 -11.02
N SER A 81 14.74 -14.29 -12.24
CA SER A 81 14.36 -13.46 -13.40
C SER A 81 12.87 -13.11 -13.33
N HIS A 82 12.55 -11.81 -13.24
CA HIS A 82 11.17 -11.34 -13.12
C HIS A 82 10.54 -11.00 -14.47
N ASN A 83 9.39 -11.62 -14.78
CA ASN A 83 8.54 -11.22 -15.90
C ASN A 83 7.82 -9.91 -15.57
N PHE A 84 8.38 -8.81 -16.06
CA PHE A 84 8.11 -7.44 -15.62
C PHE A 84 6.64 -7.00 -15.81
N LYS A 85 6.01 -7.22 -16.98
CA LYS A 85 4.67 -6.68 -17.30
C LYS A 85 3.52 -7.67 -17.05
N ALA A 86 3.65 -8.92 -17.49
CA ALA A 86 2.56 -9.91 -17.36
C ALA A 86 2.29 -10.32 -15.91
N GLY A 87 3.33 -10.46 -15.08
CA GLY A 87 3.16 -10.88 -13.69
C GLY A 87 2.50 -9.85 -12.78
N ALA A 88 2.64 -8.54 -13.06
CA ALA A 88 2.02 -7.50 -12.25
C ALA A 88 0.50 -7.50 -12.44
N LEU A 89 0.07 -7.64 -13.70
CA LEU A 89 -1.33 -7.72 -14.07
C LEU A 89 -1.98 -8.96 -13.47
N ASN A 90 -1.32 -10.12 -13.54
CA ASN A 90 -1.86 -11.36 -12.96
C ASN A 90 -2.09 -11.24 -11.45
N VAL A 91 -1.14 -10.65 -10.70
CA VAL A 91 -1.31 -10.42 -9.26
C VAL A 91 -2.50 -9.49 -8.98
N MET A 92 -2.64 -8.41 -9.75
CA MET A 92 -3.75 -7.48 -9.58
C MET A 92 -5.10 -8.16 -9.86
N VAL A 93 -5.22 -8.92 -10.94
CA VAL A 93 -6.44 -9.65 -11.31
C VAL A 93 -6.79 -10.71 -10.26
N SER A 94 -5.80 -11.48 -9.78
CA SER A 94 -6.02 -12.47 -8.72
C SER A 94 -6.45 -11.84 -7.40
N LEU A 95 -5.91 -10.67 -7.04
CA LEU A 95 -6.33 -9.94 -5.84
C LEU A 95 -7.76 -9.40 -5.97
N ILE A 96 -8.09 -8.76 -7.10
CA ILE A 96 -9.44 -8.25 -7.36
C ILE A 96 -10.45 -9.40 -7.34
N SER A 97 -10.15 -10.51 -8.02
CA SER A 97 -11.00 -11.71 -8.00
C SER A 97 -11.18 -12.25 -6.58
N SER A 98 -10.10 -12.36 -5.80
CA SER A 98 -10.16 -12.87 -4.42
C SER A 98 -10.98 -11.96 -3.50
N ILE A 99 -10.86 -10.64 -3.67
CA ILE A 99 -11.66 -9.66 -2.94
C ILE A 99 -13.12 -9.79 -3.35
N TYR A 100 -13.42 -9.86 -4.65
CA TYR A 100 -14.78 -9.97 -5.16
C TYR A 100 -15.47 -11.26 -4.71
N THR A 101 -14.78 -12.40 -4.75
CA THR A 101 -15.28 -13.68 -4.23
C THR A 101 -15.57 -13.59 -2.73
N LYS A 102 -14.69 -12.98 -1.91
CA LYS A 102 -14.98 -12.76 -0.49
C LYS A 102 -16.20 -11.89 -0.25
N MET A 103 -16.40 -10.84 -1.06
CA MET A 103 -17.56 -9.96 -0.97
C MET A 103 -18.86 -10.71 -1.32
N LEU A 104 -18.86 -11.55 -2.37
CA LEU A 104 -20.00 -12.37 -2.75
C LEU A 104 -20.38 -13.42 -1.70
N HIS A 105 -19.39 -14.08 -1.09
CA HIS A 105 -19.65 -15.03 0.00
C HIS A 105 -20.26 -14.35 1.24
N ASN A 106 -19.86 -13.11 1.55
CA ASN A 106 -20.43 -12.36 2.67
C ASN A 106 -21.90 -11.94 2.43
N VAL A 107 -22.28 -11.67 1.17
CA VAL A 107 -23.66 -11.33 0.80
C VAL A 107 -24.58 -12.55 0.79
N SER A 108 -24.07 -13.75 0.50
CA SER A 108 -24.85 -15.00 0.57
C SER A 108 -25.06 -15.52 2.00
N SER A 109 -24.43 -14.89 3.00
CA SER A 109 -24.46 -15.30 4.41
C SER A 109 -25.31 -14.37 5.30
N SER A 110 -26.02 -13.41 4.70
CA SER A 110 -27.04 -12.54 5.33
C SER A 110 -28.42 -12.87 4.77
#